data_AF-A0A7Y4TQ32-F1
#
_entry.id   AF-A0A7Y4TQ32-F1
#
_cell.length_a   1.000
_cell.length_b   1.000
_cell.length_c   1.000
_cell.angle_alpha   90.00
_cell.angle_beta   90.00
_cell.angle_gamma   90.00
#
_symmetry.space_group_name_H-M   'P 1'
#
loop_
_entity.id
_entity.type
_entity.pdbx_description
1 polymer ?
#
loop_
_entity_poly.entity_id
_entity_poly.type
_entity_poly.pdbx_seq_one_letter_code
_entity_poly.pdbx_strand_id
1 'polypeptide(L)'
;ASAAVGTPFVSHIRPGILGVKSLAEHADPDDWDLSGASNEGKLWTALRELPEASHVGMTMPRFLARLPYGEDTEPAEAFAFEEFTDESGHDEYLWSNGCFAVAQLLARTYSEFGWNFGGRFVQDVDGLPLHVFKKDGETVYQSCAEVQLSQNASEKLAEYGLMPLVSFKNMDRIRLVRLQSISSSVGTLGGRWR
;
A
#
# COMPACT_ATOMS: atom_id res chain seq x y z
N ALA A 1 10.27 21.38 -1.26
CA ALA A 1 10.40 21.46 0.22
C ALA A 1 11.13 20.26 0.79
N SER A 2 10.63 19.02 0.61
CA SER A 2 11.23 17.81 1.19
C SER A 2 12.70 17.58 0.76
N ALA A 3 13.01 17.68 -0.54
CA ALA A 3 14.38 17.59 -1.04
C ALA A 3 15.33 18.65 -0.43
N ALA A 4 14.85 19.88 -0.27
CA ALA A 4 15.65 20.98 0.29
C ALA A 4 16.05 20.77 1.75
N VAL A 5 15.25 20.01 2.52
CA VAL A 5 15.53 19.70 3.94
C VAL A 5 16.05 18.27 4.15
N GLY A 6 16.29 17.52 3.05
CA GLY A 6 16.84 16.17 3.07
C GLY A 6 15.95 15.14 3.76
N THR A 7 14.62 15.30 3.66
CA THR A 7 13.64 14.36 4.24
C THR A 7 12.73 13.81 3.15
N PRO A 8 12.41 12.51 3.16
CA PRO A 8 11.45 11.93 2.21
C PRO A 8 10.05 12.53 2.42
N PHE A 9 9.30 12.65 1.33
CA PHE A 9 7.85 12.79 1.35
C PHE A 9 7.23 11.45 0.92
N VAL A 10 6.47 10.83 1.81
CA VAL A 10 5.77 9.56 1.52
C VAL A 10 4.27 9.79 1.58
N SER A 11 3.57 9.38 0.53
CA SER A 11 2.11 9.42 0.48
C SER A 11 1.58 8.16 -0.20
N HIS A 12 0.27 7.94 -0.11
CA HIS A 12 -0.43 6.99 -0.97
C HIS A 12 -0.99 7.68 -2.19
N ILE A 13 -1.07 6.92 -3.28
CA ILE A 13 -1.65 7.36 -4.54
C ILE A 13 -2.87 6.51 -4.87
N ARG A 14 -3.93 7.17 -5.34
CA ARG A 14 -5.20 6.50 -5.65
C ARG A 14 -5.10 5.72 -6.98
N PRO A 15 -5.91 4.66 -7.16
CA PRO A 15 -5.91 3.84 -8.39
C PRO A 15 -6.17 4.62 -9.67
N GLY A 16 -6.87 5.76 -9.59
CA GLY A 16 -7.19 6.61 -10.74
C GLY A 16 -5.97 7.09 -11.53
N ILE A 17 -4.77 7.11 -10.92
CA ILE A 17 -3.54 7.40 -11.65
C ILE A 17 -3.26 6.35 -12.75
N LEU A 18 -3.64 5.08 -12.52
CA LEU A 18 -3.47 3.95 -13.44
C LEU A 18 -4.60 3.85 -14.48
N GLY A 19 -5.55 4.80 -14.49
CA GLY A 19 -6.72 4.74 -15.35
C GLY A 19 -7.88 3.88 -14.83
N VAL A 20 -7.77 3.31 -13.63
CA VAL A 20 -8.81 2.45 -13.02
C VAL A 20 -9.42 3.07 -11.78
N LYS A 21 -10.68 2.75 -11.48
CA LYS A 21 -11.37 3.29 -10.29
C LYS A 21 -11.01 2.52 -9.01
N SER A 22 -10.84 1.21 -9.12
CA SER A 22 -10.58 0.30 -8.01
C SER A 22 -9.56 -0.75 -8.42
N LEU A 23 -8.59 -1.02 -7.54
CA LEU A 23 -7.65 -2.13 -7.72
C LEU A 23 -8.27 -3.47 -7.36
N ALA A 24 -9.29 -3.48 -6.50
CA ALA A 24 -9.99 -4.71 -6.14
C ALA A 24 -10.79 -5.25 -7.33
N GLU A 25 -11.33 -4.35 -8.16
CA GLU A 25 -12.06 -4.70 -9.40
C GLU A 25 -11.10 -4.95 -10.57
N HIS A 26 -10.01 -4.16 -10.66
CA HIS A 26 -9.01 -4.22 -11.72
C HIS A 26 -7.65 -4.64 -11.15
N ALA A 27 -7.56 -5.89 -10.69
CA ALA A 27 -6.33 -6.44 -10.13
C ALA A 27 -5.32 -6.90 -11.19
N ASP A 28 -5.77 -7.08 -12.43
CA ASP A 28 -4.91 -7.47 -13.55
C ASP A 28 -4.03 -6.29 -13.96
N PRO A 29 -2.69 -6.43 -13.95
CA PRO A 29 -1.80 -5.38 -14.38
C PRO A 29 -2.08 -4.88 -15.80
N ASP A 30 -2.61 -5.71 -16.70
CA ASP A 30 -2.88 -5.31 -18.09
C ASP A 30 -3.96 -4.22 -18.22
N ASP A 31 -4.81 -4.06 -17.21
CA ASP A 31 -5.80 -2.97 -17.12
C ASP A 31 -5.17 -1.61 -16.78
N TRP A 32 -3.89 -1.58 -16.37
CA TRP A 32 -3.25 -0.37 -15.85
C TRP A 32 -2.39 0.35 -16.88
N ASP A 33 -2.69 1.63 -17.09
CA ASP A 33 -1.90 2.51 -17.93
C ASP A 33 -1.40 3.72 -17.14
N LEU A 34 -0.10 3.76 -16.90
CA LEU A 34 0.62 4.95 -16.43
C LEU A 34 1.73 5.35 -17.41
N SER A 35 1.61 4.90 -18.66
CA SER A 35 2.53 5.24 -19.74
C SER A 35 2.29 6.66 -20.23
N GLY A 36 3.27 7.24 -20.94
CA GLY A 36 3.17 8.59 -21.52
C GLY A 36 2.12 8.77 -22.64
N ALA A 37 1.23 7.78 -22.87
CA ALA A 37 0.15 7.90 -23.86
C ALA A 37 -0.99 8.80 -23.35
N SER A 38 -1.40 8.63 -22.08
CA SER A 38 -2.43 9.44 -21.43
C SER A 38 -1.89 10.80 -20.97
N ASN A 39 -2.79 11.74 -20.66
CA ASN A 39 -2.38 13.04 -20.11
C ASN A 39 -1.77 12.86 -18.71
N GLU A 40 -2.40 12.02 -17.90
CA GLU A 40 -1.97 11.62 -16.56
C GLU A 40 -0.57 11.00 -16.60
N GLY A 41 -0.32 10.08 -17.53
CA GLY A 41 0.98 9.43 -17.65
C GLY A 41 2.08 10.34 -18.21
N LYS A 42 1.75 11.33 -19.05
CA LYS A 42 2.71 12.39 -19.45
C LYS A 42 3.12 13.25 -18.26
N LEU A 43 2.14 13.67 -17.45
CA LEU A 43 2.41 14.45 -16.23
C LEU A 43 3.18 13.63 -15.20
N TRP A 44 2.85 12.36 -15.05
CA TRP A 44 3.60 11.43 -14.19
C TRP A 44 5.04 11.29 -14.65
N THR A 45 5.27 11.03 -15.95
CA THR A 45 6.62 10.92 -16.52
C THR A 45 7.43 12.19 -16.28
N ALA A 46 6.86 13.37 -16.56
CA ALA A 46 7.53 14.64 -16.32
C ALA A 46 7.87 14.87 -14.84
N LEU A 47 6.98 14.48 -13.91
CA LEU A 47 7.23 14.55 -12.47
C LEU A 47 8.42 13.66 -12.06
N ARG A 48 8.52 12.45 -12.62
CA ARG A 48 9.58 11.48 -12.31
C ARG A 48 10.97 11.92 -12.78
N GLU A 49 11.03 12.77 -13.81
CA GLU A 49 12.27 13.31 -14.37
C GLU A 49 12.85 14.48 -13.55
N LEU A 50 12.06 15.06 -12.64
CA LEU A 50 12.55 16.13 -11.78
C LEU A 50 13.63 15.62 -10.80
N PRO A 51 14.69 16.40 -10.52
CA PRO A 51 15.70 16.03 -9.52
C PRO A 51 15.11 15.73 -8.13
N GLU A 52 14.06 16.45 -7.75
CA GLU A 52 13.37 16.33 -6.46
C GLU A 52 12.54 15.04 -6.34
N ALA A 53 12.25 14.37 -7.46
CA ALA A 53 11.49 13.11 -7.49
C ALA A 53 12.16 12.01 -6.64
N SER A 54 13.48 12.08 -6.49
CA SER A 54 14.28 11.20 -5.64
C SER A 54 13.83 11.18 -4.17
N HIS A 55 13.17 12.23 -3.68
CA HIS A 55 12.70 12.34 -2.30
C HIS A 55 11.20 12.05 -2.15
N VAL A 56 10.52 11.65 -3.20
CA VAL A 56 9.07 11.37 -3.18
C VAL A 56 8.84 9.88 -3.33
N GLY A 57 8.14 9.29 -2.37
CA GLY A 57 7.70 7.89 -2.40
C GLY A 57 6.18 7.81 -2.42
N MET A 58 5.62 7.01 -3.33
CA MET A 58 4.18 6.85 -3.47
C MET A 58 3.77 5.39 -3.28
N THR A 59 2.98 5.09 -2.26
CA THR A 59 2.53 3.73 -1.93
C THR A 59 1.19 3.38 -2.55
N MET A 60 1.01 2.12 -2.89
CA MET A 60 -0.32 1.51 -3.11
C MET A 60 -0.21 -0.01 -2.90
N PRO A 61 -1.28 -0.74 -2.63
CA PRO A 61 -2.65 -0.28 -2.41
C PRO A 61 -2.88 0.14 -0.93
N ARG A 62 -4.13 0.32 -0.51
CA ARG A 62 -4.54 0.55 0.90
C ARG A 62 -4.44 -0.75 1.72
N PHE A 63 -4.46 -0.65 3.04
CA PHE A 63 -4.49 -1.80 3.96
C PHE A 63 -5.57 -1.68 5.05
N LEU A 64 -6.05 -2.78 5.60
CA LEU A 64 -7.17 -2.79 6.53
C LEU A 64 -6.79 -2.17 7.88
N ALA A 65 -7.55 -1.16 8.32
CA ALA A 65 -7.25 -0.40 9.54
C ALA A 65 -7.74 -1.08 10.81
N ARG A 66 -8.92 -1.71 10.73
CA ARG A 66 -9.59 -2.43 11.83
C ARG A 66 -10.48 -3.53 11.29
N LEU A 67 -10.90 -4.44 12.17
CA LEU A 67 -11.98 -5.37 11.84
C LEU A 67 -13.33 -4.63 11.81
N PRO A 68 -14.28 -5.08 10.99
CA PRO A 68 -15.66 -4.62 11.11
C PRO A 68 -16.22 -5.03 12.48
N TYR A 69 -17.09 -4.21 13.05
CA TYR A 69 -17.74 -4.57 14.31
C TYR A 69 -18.72 -5.73 14.11
N GLY A 70 -18.76 -6.64 15.06
CA GLY A 70 -19.66 -7.80 15.05
C GLY A 70 -19.39 -8.76 16.21
N GLU A 71 -20.36 -9.62 16.50
CA GLU A 71 -20.27 -10.61 17.58
C GLU A 71 -19.09 -11.58 17.37
N ASP A 72 -18.86 -12.01 16.13
CA ASP A 72 -17.80 -12.94 15.75
C ASP A 72 -16.43 -12.26 15.48
N THR A 73 -16.38 -10.93 15.48
CA THR A 73 -15.18 -10.13 15.21
C THR A 73 -14.81 -9.25 16.41
N GLU A 74 -15.07 -7.95 16.32
CA GLU A 74 -14.83 -6.96 17.37
C GLU A 74 -16.19 -6.44 17.85
N PRO A 75 -16.70 -6.87 19.01
CA PRO A 75 -18.03 -6.47 19.47
C PRO A 75 -18.04 -5.01 19.94
N ALA A 76 -19.12 -4.29 19.63
CA ALA A 76 -19.33 -2.96 20.18
C ALA A 76 -19.68 -3.02 21.68
N GLU A 77 -19.08 -2.15 22.50
CA GLU A 77 -19.25 -2.18 23.96
C GLU A 77 -20.65 -1.75 24.43
N ALA A 78 -21.31 -0.85 23.69
CA ALA A 78 -22.52 -0.17 24.16
C ALA A 78 -23.82 -0.90 23.81
N PHE A 79 -23.85 -1.64 22.70
CA PHE A 79 -25.02 -2.36 22.20
C PHE A 79 -24.60 -3.41 21.17
N ALA A 80 -25.45 -4.41 20.95
CA ALA A 80 -25.23 -5.39 19.88
C ALA A 80 -25.29 -4.70 18.51
N PHE A 81 -24.17 -4.69 17.79
CA PHE A 81 -24.02 -4.03 16.51
C PHE A 81 -23.24 -4.93 15.55
N GLU A 82 -23.85 -5.16 14.39
CA GLU A 82 -23.23 -5.82 13.25
C GLU A 82 -22.98 -4.75 12.18
N GLU A 83 -21.71 -4.46 11.90
CA GLU A 83 -21.36 -3.46 10.89
C GLU A 83 -21.58 -4.01 9.49
N PHE A 84 -21.32 -5.31 9.30
CA PHE A 84 -21.40 -5.96 8.01
C PHE A 84 -22.64 -6.85 7.93
N THR A 85 -23.27 -6.82 6.76
CA THR A 85 -24.33 -7.76 6.37
C THR A 85 -23.85 -8.63 5.21
N ASP A 86 -24.64 -9.61 4.79
CA ASP A 86 -24.31 -10.43 3.62
C ASP A 86 -24.17 -9.61 2.32
N GLU A 87 -24.73 -8.41 2.28
CA GLU A 87 -24.66 -7.48 1.15
C GLU A 87 -23.44 -6.54 1.21
N SER A 88 -22.72 -6.49 2.34
CA SER A 88 -21.65 -5.53 2.57
C SER A 88 -20.48 -5.73 1.60
N GLY A 89 -20.08 -4.63 0.97
CA GLY A 89 -19.10 -4.60 -0.09
C GLY A 89 -17.66 -4.34 0.37
N HIS A 90 -16.73 -4.49 -0.57
CA HIS A 90 -15.32 -4.19 -0.37
C HIS A 90 -15.05 -2.77 0.14
N ASP A 91 -15.79 -1.78 -0.34
CA ASP A 91 -15.58 -0.36 0.00
C ASP A 91 -16.14 0.03 1.37
N GLU A 92 -16.89 -0.86 2.04
CA GLU A 92 -17.39 -0.63 3.41
C GLU A 92 -16.33 -0.93 4.48
N TYR A 93 -15.23 -1.62 4.13
CA TYR A 93 -14.10 -1.77 5.03
C TYR A 93 -13.40 -0.43 5.27
N LEU A 94 -12.92 -0.24 6.50
CA LEU A 94 -12.07 0.90 6.82
C LEU A 94 -10.64 0.69 6.29
N TRP A 95 -10.43 1.06 5.03
CA TRP A 95 -9.13 1.04 4.38
C TRP A 95 -8.25 2.23 4.78
N SER A 96 -7.06 1.94 5.29
CA SER A 96 -6.03 2.91 5.65
C SER A 96 -5.06 3.19 4.51
N ASN A 97 -4.51 4.39 4.53
CA ASN A 97 -3.49 4.87 3.60
C ASN A 97 -2.16 4.12 3.82
N GLY A 98 -1.60 3.53 2.76
CA GLY A 98 -0.33 2.79 2.79
C GLY A 98 0.90 3.55 3.29
N CYS A 99 0.87 4.89 3.31
CA CYS A 99 1.97 5.69 3.84
C CYS A 99 2.20 5.44 5.34
N PHE A 100 1.15 5.10 6.10
CA PHE A 100 1.29 4.77 7.52
C PHE A 100 2.06 3.47 7.74
N ALA A 101 1.91 2.48 6.85
CA ALA A 101 2.71 1.27 6.89
C ALA A 101 4.20 1.61 6.64
N VAL A 102 4.50 2.43 5.63
CA VAL A 102 5.89 2.84 5.36
C VAL A 102 6.48 3.65 6.51
N ALA A 103 5.71 4.54 7.14
CA ALA A 103 6.15 5.28 8.31
C ALA A 103 6.49 4.35 9.49
N GLN A 104 5.66 3.33 9.75
CA GLN A 104 5.92 2.34 10.78
C GLN A 104 7.18 1.51 10.46
N LEU A 105 7.35 1.07 9.21
CA LEU A 105 8.53 0.31 8.77
C LEU A 105 9.83 1.12 8.93
N LEU A 106 9.81 2.41 8.57
CA LEU A 106 10.94 3.32 8.78
C LEU A 106 11.25 3.50 10.28
N ALA A 107 10.22 3.68 11.12
CA ALA A 107 10.40 3.82 12.56
C ALA A 107 10.97 2.55 13.22
N ARG A 108 10.48 1.37 12.82
CA ARG A 108 11.01 0.07 13.28
C ARG A 108 12.45 -0.12 12.82
N THR A 109 12.74 0.10 11.54
CA THR A 109 14.09 0.01 10.98
C THR A 109 15.06 0.94 11.72
N TYR A 110 14.65 2.19 11.99
CA TYR A 110 15.46 3.13 12.76
C TYR A 110 15.69 2.67 14.19
N SER A 111 14.67 2.11 14.84
CA SER A 111 14.78 1.60 16.21
C SER A 111 15.78 0.44 16.33
N GLU A 112 15.88 -0.40 15.30
CA GLU A 112 16.79 -1.56 15.26
C GLU A 112 18.21 -1.21 14.79
N PHE A 113 18.34 -0.37 13.76
CA PHE A 113 19.61 -0.16 13.05
C PHE A 113 20.09 1.30 13.02
N GLY A 114 19.31 2.24 13.56
CA GLY A 114 19.57 3.67 13.44
C GLY A 114 19.50 4.15 11.99
N TRP A 115 20.22 5.22 11.66
CA TRP A 115 20.26 5.78 10.30
C TRP A 115 21.11 4.93 9.33
N ASN A 116 21.99 4.05 9.81
CA ASN A 116 22.90 3.29 8.95
C ASN A 116 22.32 1.90 8.61
N PHE A 117 21.03 1.86 8.26
CA PHE A 117 20.37 0.60 7.96
C PHE A 117 20.75 0.06 6.58
N GLY A 118 21.20 0.90 5.63
CA GLY A 118 21.60 0.47 4.29
C GLY A 118 20.56 -0.47 3.67
N GLY A 119 20.98 -1.69 3.30
CA GLY A 119 20.10 -2.74 2.76
C GLY A 119 19.26 -3.52 3.78
N ARG A 120 19.32 -3.19 5.08
CA ARG A 120 18.64 -3.91 6.19
C ARG A 120 17.28 -3.31 6.53
N PHE A 121 16.58 -2.78 5.53
CA PHE A 121 15.27 -2.19 5.75
C PHE A 121 14.26 -3.27 6.17
N VAL A 122 13.51 -3.04 7.25
CA VAL A 122 12.41 -3.92 7.68
C VAL A 122 11.26 -3.73 6.70
N GLN A 123 10.77 -4.81 6.10
CA GLN A 123 9.78 -4.75 5.01
C GLN A 123 8.37 -5.18 5.42
N ASP A 124 8.21 -5.88 6.54
CA ASP A 124 6.96 -6.54 6.90
C ASP A 124 6.24 -5.79 8.03
N VAL A 125 4.94 -5.61 7.87
CA VAL A 125 4.02 -5.21 8.93
C VAL A 125 3.14 -6.41 9.26
N ASP A 126 3.33 -6.94 10.48
CA ASP A 126 2.56 -8.04 11.07
C ASP A 126 1.48 -7.53 12.01
N GLY A 127 0.56 -8.41 12.40
CA GLY A 127 -0.49 -8.11 13.38
C GLY A 127 -1.59 -7.20 12.83
N LEU A 128 -1.81 -7.24 11.51
CA LEU A 128 -2.88 -6.48 10.88
C LEU A 128 -4.24 -7.15 11.10
N PRO A 129 -5.34 -6.39 11.06
CA PRO A 129 -6.67 -6.97 11.01
C PRO A 129 -6.81 -7.97 9.86
N LEU A 130 -7.28 -9.18 10.18
CA LEU A 130 -7.56 -10.25 9.22
C LEU A 130 -9.00 -10.72 9.42
N HIS A 131 -9.92 -10.20 8.60
CA HIS A 131 -11.33 -10.57 8.70
C HIS A 131 -11.57 -11.94 8.07
N VAL A 132 -12.10 -12.88 8.87
CA VAL A 132 -12.41 -14.24 8.47
C VAL A 132 -13.91 -14.46 8.64
N PHE A 133 -14.60 -14.82 7.56
CA PHE A 133 -16.06 -14.97 7.56
C PHE A 133 -16.50 -16.14 6.70
N LYS A 134 -17.77 -16.51 6.81
CA LYS A 134 -18.39 -17.55 6.00
C LYS A 134 -19.12 -16.94 4.81
N LYS A 135 -18.88 -17.45 3.61
CA LYS A 135 -19.63 -17.10 2.41
C LYS A 135 -19.90 -18.38 1.61
N ASP A 136 -21.17 -18.63 1.28
CA ASP A 136 -21.61 -19.84 0.55
C ASP A 136 -21.12 -21.16 1.19
N GLY A 137 -21.00 -21.19 2.52
CA GLY A 137 -20.50 -22.35 3.29
C GLY A 137 -18.98 -22.46 3.40
N GLU A 138 -18.23 -21.67 2.63
CA GLU A 138 -16.77 -21.64 2.64
C GLU A 138 -16.22 -20.59 3.61
N THR A 139 -15.05 -20.89 4.20
CA THR A 139 -14.32 -19.89 4.99
C THR A 139 -13.52 -18.99 4.04
N VAL A 140 -13.82 -17.70 4.07
CA VAL A 140 -13.14 -16.67 3.28
C VAL A 140 -12.26 -15.84 4.20
N TYR A 141 -11.07 -15.51 3.72
CA TYR A 141 -10.12 -14.61 4.39
C TYR A 141 -10.03 -13.33 3.56
N GLN A 142 -10.45 -12.21 4.14
CA GLN A 142 -10.21 -10.90 3.52
C GLN A 142 -8.72 -10.59 3.58
N SER A 143 -8.13 -10.24 2.44
CA SER A 143 -6.72 -9.85 2.39
C SER A 143 -6.49 -8.56 3.18
N CYS A 144 -5.35 -8.47 3.88
CA CYS A 144 -5.00 -7.27 4.66
C CYS A 144 -4.76 -6.04 3.77
N ALA A 145 -4.42 -6.23 2.50
CA ALA A 145 -4.42 -5.19 1.48
C ALA A 145 -5.75 -5.22 0.70
N GLU A 146 -6.19 -4.07 0.19
CA GLU A 146 -7.46 -3.98 -0.56
C GLU A 146 -7.48 -4.86 -1.82
N VAL A 147 -6.31 -5.22 -2.35
CA VAL A 147 -6.15 -6.17 -3.45
C VAL A 147 -5.01 -7.13 -3.16
N GLN A 148 -5.20 -8.41 -3.49
CA GLN A 148 -4.13 -9.39 -3.49
C GLN A 148 -3.32 -9.26 -4.79
N LEU A 149 -2.23 -8.50 -4.75
CA LEU A 149 -1.37 -8.31 -5.91
C LEU A 149 -0.65 -9.63 -6.28
N SER A 150 -0.63 -9.94 -7.58
CA SER A 150 0.28 -10.94 -8.15
C SER A 150 1.72 -10.41 -8.17
N GLN A 151 2.68 -11.29 -8.43
CA GLN A 151 4.07 -10.87 -8.61
C GLN A 151 4.20 -9.87 -9.76
N ASN A 152 3.66 -10.18 -10.94
CA ASN A 152 3.69 -9.30 -12.11
C ASN A 152 3.04 -7.93 -11.83
N ALA A 153 1.91 -7.93 -11.11
CA ALA A 153 1.27 -6.70 -10.65
C ALA A 153 2.21 -5.86 -9.78
N SER A 154 2.84 -6.47 -8.78
CA SER A 154 3.77 -5.75 -7.91
C SER A 154 5.00 -5.21 -8.66
N GLU A 155 5.50 -5.95 -9.64
CA GLU A 155 6.62 -5.53 -10.49
C GLU A 155 6.23 -4.36 -11.39
N LYS A 156 5.07 -4.41 -12.06
CA LYS A 156 4.56 -3.32 -12.90
C LYS A 156 4.39 -2.01 -12.11
N LEU A 157 3.83 -2.08 -10.90
CA LEU A 157 3.73 -0.92 -10.01
C LEU A 157 5.11 -0.37 -9.62
N ALA A 158 6.09 -1.25 -9.39
CA ALA A 158 7.45 -0.84 -9.08
C ALA A 158 8.14 -0.17 -10.29
N GLU A 159 7.92 -0.62 -11.51
CA GLU A 159 8.42 0.01 -12.74
C GLU A 159 7.84 1.41 -12.96
N TYR A 160 6.58 1.60 -12.57
CA TYR A 160 5.93 2.91 -12.51
C TYR A 160 6.50 3.84 -11.41
N GLY A 161 7.44 3.38 -10.60
CA GLY A 161 8.06 4.15 -9.51
C GLY A 161 7.24 4.15 -8.22
N LEU A 162 6.18 3.34 -8.15
CA LEU A 162 5.34 3.22 -6.97
C LEU A 162 5.92 2.20 -5.99
N MET A 163 5.46 2.23 -4.75
CA MET A 163 5.87 1.37 -3.65
C MET A 163 4.76 0.37 -3.33
N PRO A 164 4.83 -0.88 -3.86
CA PRO A 164 3.75 -1.85 -3.71
C PRO A 164 3.70 -2.43 -2.29
N LEU A 165 2.52 -2.45 -1.69
CA LEU A 165 2.21 -3.21 -0.48
C LEU A 165 1.51 -4.52 -0.88
N VAL A 166 2.10 -5.65 -0.54
CA VAL A 166 1.54 -6.97 -0.88
C VAL A 166 1.04 -7.67 0.37
N SER A 167 -0.18 -8.20 0.36
CA SER A 167 -0.71 -9.05 1.42
C SER A 167 -0.24 -10.49 1.25
N PHE A 168 -0.10 -11.19 2.36
CA PHE A 168 0.13 -12.64 2.36
C PHE A 168 -1.22 -13.35 2.51
N LYS A 169 -1.44 -14.36 1.66
CA LYS A 169 -2.69 -15.13 1.67
C LYS A 169 -2.89 -15.78 3.05
N ASN A 170 -4.06 -15.54 3.64
CA ASN A 170 -4.49 -16.08 4.94
C ASN A 170 -3.56 -15.72 6.11
N MET A 171 -2.83 -14.61 6.01
CA MET A 171 -1.94 -14.13 7.07
C MET A 171 -2.22 -12.66 7.35
N ASP A 172 -2.05 -12.26 8.61
CA ASP A 172 -2.21 -10.91 9.16
C ASP A 172 -1.01 -10.00 8.83
N ARG A 173 -0.53 -10.06 7.58
CA ARG A 173 0.72 -9.43 7.15
C ARG A 173 0.60 -8.73 5.81
N ILE A 174 1.22 -7.56 5.72
CA ILE A 174 1.63 -6.95 4.44
C ILE A 174 3.15 -6.77 4.37
N ARG A 175 3.68 -6.71 3.15
CA ARG A 175 5.08 -6.40 2.87
C ARG A 175 5.20 -5.22 1.92
N LEU A 176 6.08 -4.28 2.25
CA LEU A 176 6.58 -3.30 1.29
C LEU A 176 7.62 -3.97 0.39
N VAL A 177 7.29 -4.17 -0.89
CA VAL A 177 8.16 -4.88 -1.84
C VAL A 177 9.52 -4.20 -1.98
N ARG A 178 9.54 -2.87 -2.06
CA ARG A 178 10.76 -2.08 -2.16
C ARG A 178 10.56 -0.67 -1.64
N LEU A 179 11.51 -0.17 -0.85
CA LEU A 179 11.60 1.25 -0.50
C LEU A 179 12.27 2.01 -1.67
N GLN A 180 11.48 2.70 -2.48
CA GLN A 180 11.97 3.42 -3.66
C GLN A 180 11.31 4.79 -3.83
N SER A 181 11.97 5.66 -4.57
CA SER A 181 11.38 6.93 -4.99
C SER A 181 10.62 6.77 -6.31
N ILE A 182 9.82 7.78 -6.64
CA ILE A 182 9.17 7.86 -7.96
C ILE A 182 10.16 8.22 -9.07
N SER A 183 11.41 8.61 -8.77
CA SER A 183 12.35 9.05 -9.80
C SER A 183 12.48 8.06 -10.97
N SER A 184 12.69 8.58 -12.17
CA SER A 184 13.01 7.76 -13.35
C SER A 184 14.38 7.08 -13.24
N SER A 185 15.29 7.67 -12.43
CA SER A 185 16.53 7.01 -12.07
C SER A 185 16.28 5.93 -11.02
N VAL A 186 16.77 4.71 -11.27
CA VAL A 186 16.64 3.60 -10.34
C VAL A 186 17.40 3.95 -9.05
N GLY A 187 16.67 4.06 -7.94
CA GLY A 187 17.26 4.41 -6.66
C GLY A 187 16.32 4.19 -5.49
N THR A 188 16.92 3.90 -4.33
CA THR A 188 16.22 3.92 -3.04
C THR A 188 15.65 5.31 -2.81
N LEU A 189 14.54 5.39 -2.07
CA LEU A 189 13.98 6.66 -1.62
C LEU A 189 15.08 7.51 -0.96
N GLY A 190 15.17 8.78 -1.35
CA GLY A 190 16.12 9.74 -0.78
C GLY A 190 15.81 10.03 0.69
N GLY A 191 16.82 9.92 1.54
CA GLY A 191 16.68 10.16 2.97
C GLY A 191 18.02 10.17 3.69
N ARG A 192 17.97 10.18 5.02
CA ARG A 192 19.17 10.21 5.88
C ARG A 192 19.84 8.85 6.03
N TRP A 193 19.25 7.80 5.46
CA TRP A 193 19.78 6.46 5.58
C TRP A 193 20.95 6.23 4.62
N ARG A 194 22.07 5.80 5.18
CA ARG A 194 23.32 5.51 4.46
C ARG A 194 23.64 4.02 4.54
#